data_AF-A0A538G1J5-F1
#
_entry.id   AF-A0A538G1J5-F1
#
_cell.length_a   1.000
_cell.length_b   1.000
_cell.length_c   1.000
_cell.angle_alpha   90.00
_cell.angle_beta   90.00
_cell.angle_gamma   90.00
#
_symmetry.space_group_name_H-M   'P 1'
#
loop_
_entity.id
_entity.type
_entity.pdbx_description
1 polymer ?
#
loop_
_entity_poly.entity_id
_entity_poly.type
_entity_poly.pdbx_seq_one_letter_code
_entity_poly.pdbx_strand_id
1 'polypeptide(L)'
;MRRRFRSKAGSRPAPGDGAEGLRRGEKWSKVGIRGRGHESLMFYGEYEHTVDEKNRLTLPARFRHALASGVVLARGIERNIDVFPSESWHDNVGRIAELDSLTREAREMKRYVFAGAAVAELDRQGRVLVPPHLGEHAGLGKEVVVAGVHDHIEIWDRAEWAAHLSAIEGSAGDVAERLADKRG
;
A
#
# COMPACT_ATOMS: atom_id res chain seq x y z
N MET A 1 29.94 51.19 29.79
CA MET A 1 31.09 50.40 30.30
C MET A 1 31.13 49.09 29.51
N ARG A 2 32.03 49.00 28.52
CA ARG A 2 32.16 47.87 27.59
C ARG A 2 33.43 47.09 27.88
N ARG A 3 33.41 45.80 27.50
CA ARG A 3 34.53 44.86 27.27
C ARG A 3 35.25 44.33 28.52
N ARG A 4 35.26 43.00 28.66
CA ARG A 4 36.52 42.25 28.78
C ARG A 4 36.49 40.98 27.93
N PHE A 5 37.59 40.83 27.22
CA PHE A 5 37.96 39.77 26.29
C PHE A 5 38.65 38.63 27.06
N ARG A 6 38.47 37.41 26.53
CA ARG A 6 39.39 36.25 26.44
C ARG A 6 40.36 35.95 27.60
N SER A 7 40.27 34.72 28.13
CA SER A 7 41.40 33.99 28.71
C SER A 7 41.99 32.99 27.70
N LYS A 8 43.33 32.91 27.70
CA LYS A 8 44.16 31.96 26.95
C LYS A 8 44.33 30.66 27.74
N ALA A 9 44.54 29.58 27.00
CA ALA A 9 44.87 28.24 27.45
C ALA A 9 46.23 28.15 28.18
N GLY A 10 46.32 27.19 29.11
CA GLY A 10 47.54 26.65 29.72
C GLY A 10 47.45 25.12 29.78
N SER A 11 48.59 24.46 29.61
CA SER A 11 48.78 23.11 29.07
C SER A 11 49.28 22.05 30.07
N ARG A 12 48.80 20.79 29.91
CA ARG A 12 49.40 19.44 30.22
C ARG A 12 49.72 19.08 31.69
N PRO A 13 49.74 17.79 32.13
CA PRO A 13 50.20 16.57 31.41
C PRO A 13 49.36 15.27 31.54
N ALA A 14 49.81 14.21 30.82
CA ALA A 14 49.37 12.79 30.87
C ALA A 14 49.91 12.08 32.16
N PRO A 15 49.55 10.82 32.56
CA PRO A 15 49.46 9.61 31.72
C PRO A 15 48.44 8.53 32.18
N GLY A 16 48.40 7.37 31.51
CA GLY A 16 48.04 6.09 32.14
C GLY A 16 46.99 5.26 31.42
N ASP A 17 47.48 4.20 30.75
CA ASP A 17 46.70 3.07 30.23
C ASP A 17 45.81 2.43 31.30
N GLY A 18 44.61 2.01 30.91
CA GLY A 18 43.71 1.26 31.77
C GLY A 18 42.37 0.94 31.11
N ALA A 19 42.34 -0.21 30.44
CA ALA A 19 41.23 -1.15 30.24
C ALA A 19 39.77 -0.65 30.14
N GLU A 20 39.15 -1.00 29.00
CA GLU A 20 37.77 -1.47 28.84
C GLU A 20 36.69 -0.94 29.80
N GLY A 21 35.87 -0.04 29.27
CA GLY A 21 34.55 0.25 29.80
C GLY A 21 33.64 0.73 28.67
N LEU A 22 32.74 -0.14 28.20
CA LEU A 22 31.62 0.23 27.33
C LEU A 22 30.82 1.38 27.97
N ARG A 23 31.03 2.61 27.48
CA ARG A 23 30.18 3.75 27.83
C ARG A 23 29.17 4.02 26.74
N ARG A 24 27.94 3.70 27.09
CA ARG A 24 26.67 4.21 26.58
C ARG A 24 26.71 5.74 26.44
N GLY A 25 26.14 6.27 25.36
CA GLY A 25 25.55 7.61 25.33
C GLY A 25 26.07 8.55 24.26
N GLU A 26 25.66 8.33 23.00
CA GLU A 26 25.63 9.42 22.03
C GLU A 26 24.21 9.94 21.86
N LYS A 27 24.11 11.25 22.06
CA LYS A 27 22.93 12.09 22.01
C LYS A 27 22.28 11.98 20.64
N TRP A 28 20.99 11.64 20.61
CA TRP A 28 20.15 11.92 19.45
C TRP A 28 20.06 13.43 19.26
N SER A 29 20.90 13.97 18.37
CA SER A 29 20.74 15.33 17.88
C SER A 29 19.39 15.42 17.17
N LYS A 30 18.54 16.33 17.64
CA LYS A 30 17.36 16.88 16.96
C LYS A 30 17.59 16.89 15.44
N VAL A 31 17.08 15.90 14.73
CA VAL A 31 16.88 15.94 13.29
C VAL A 31 15.48 16.50 13.07
N GLY A 32 15.44 17.66 12.42
CA GLY A 32 14.24 18.45 12.23
C GLY A 32 13.17 17.65 11.48
N ILE A 33 11.93 17.76 11.96
CA ILE A 33 10.75 17.33 11.22
C ILE A 33 10.61 18.28 10.02
N ARG A 34 11.19 17.90 8.89
CA ARG A 34 10.89 18.47 7.57
C ARG A 34 10.64 17.32 6.62
N GLY A 35 9.39 17.23 6.18
CA GLY A 35 8.87 16.21 5.27
C GLY A 35 8.21 15.06 6.01
N ARG A 36 6.88 15.09 6.12
CA ARG A 36 6.11 13.83 6.14
C ARG A 36 6.32 13.22 4.75
N GLY A 37 7.43 12.51 4.58
CA GLY A 37 7.63 11.67 3.42
C GLY A 37 6.54 10.63 3.42
N HIS A 38 5.86 10.51 2.28
CA HIS A 38 5.11 9.33 1.90
C HIS A 38 6.06 8.13 2.09
N GLU A 39 6.03 7.48 3.27
CA GLU A 39 6.50 6.09 3.35
C GLU A 39 5.69 5.40 2.28
N SER A 40 6.35 5.03 1.18
CA SER A 40 5.72 4.38 0.04
C SER A 40 4.91 3.21 0.56
N LEU A 41 3.59 3.39 0.61
CA LEU A 41 2.62 2.41 1.08
C LEU A 41 2.60 1.28 0.07
N MET A 42 3.59 0.39 0.16
CA MET A 42 3.71 -0.76 -0.72
C MET A 42 2.95 -1.93 -0.11
N PHE A 43 1.95 -2.41 -0.84
CA PHE A 43 1.20 -3.60 -0.52
C PHE A 43 1.85 -4.81 -1.19
N TYR A 44 2.07 -5.89 -0.45
CA TYR A 44 2.65 -7.12 -0.99
C TYR A 44 2.25 -8.32 -0.16
N GLY A 45 2.29 -9.51 -0.76
CA GLY A 45 1.98 -10.78 -0.10
C GLY A 45 0.48 -11.10 -0.10
N GLU A 46 0.18 -12.35 0.22
CA GLU A 46 -1.16 -12.94 0.18
C GLU A 46 -1.63 -13.31 1.58
N TYR A 47 -2.90 -13.00 1.88
CA TYR A 47 -3.49 -13.19 3.19
C TYR A 47 -4.87 -13.82 3.05
N GLU A 48 -5.04 -15.03 3.59
CA GLU A 48 -6.35 -15.67 3.64
C GLU A 48 -7.20 -15.09 4.77
N HIS A 49 -8.44 -14.75 4.43
CA HIS A 49 -9.42 -14.20 5.35
C HIS A 49 -10.81 -14.73 5.07
N THR A 50 -11.77 -14.34 5.91
CA THR A 50 -13.18 -14.64 5.70
C THR A 50 -14.00 -13.37 5.68
N VAL A 51 -15.05 -13.38 4.85
CA VAL A 51 -16.11 -12.37 4.85
C VAL A 51 -17.15 -12.81 5.87
N ASP A 52 -17.54 -11.90 6.78
CA ASP A 52 -18.57 -12.18 7.77
C ASP A 52 -19.98 -12.09 7.20
N GLU A 53 -20.99 -12.53 7.97
CA GLU A 53 -22.40 -12.55 7.56
C GLU A 53 -22.97 -11.17 7.21
N LYS A 54 -22.26 -10.09 7.52
CA LYS A 54 -22.64 -8.70 7.19
C LYS A 54 -21.80 -8.13 6.04
N ASN A 55 -21.19 -9.00 5.24
CA ASN A 55 -20.30 -8.64 4.14
C ASN A 55 -19.11 -7.78 4.58
N ARG A 56 -18.59 -7.99 5.79
CA ARG A 56 -17.39 -7.28 6.25
C ARG A 56 -16.17 -8.18 6.19
N LEU A 57 -15.10 -7.66 5.62
CA LEU A 57 -13.81 -8.33 5.52
C LEU A 57 -12.82 -7.71 6.50
N THR A 58 -12.18 -8.54 7.32
CA THR A 58 -11.05 -8.11 8.14
C THR A 58 -9.82 -7.95 7.27
N LEU A 59 -9.29 -6.73 7.17
CA LEU A 59 -8.05 -6.50 6.41
C LEU A 59 -6.82 -6.91 7.22
N PRO A 60 -5.75 -7.41 6.56
CA PRO A 60 -4.48 -7.76 7.21
C PRO A 60 -3.95 -6.60 8.06
N ALA A 61 -3.52 -6.90 9.29
CA ALA A 61 -3.12 -5.88 10.26
C ALA A 61 -2.05 -4.91 9.73
N ARG A 62 -1.10 -5.44 8.93
CA ARG A 62 -0.02 -4.67 8.30
C ARG A 62 -0.50 -3.62 7.29
N PHE A 63 -1.69 -3.79 6.70
CA PHE A 63 -2.24 -2.86 5.72
C PHE A 63 -3.06 -1.75 6.38
N ARG A 64 -3.53 -1.94 7.61
CA ARG A 64 -4.50 -1.04 8.25
C ARG A 64 -3.98 0.38 8.44
N HIS A 65 -2.70 0.57 8.72
CA HIS A 65 -2.12 1.92 8.87
C HIS A 65 -2.19 2.70 7.55
N ALA A 66 -1.89 2.03 6.43
CA ALA A 66 -1.95 2.59 5.09
C ALA A 66 -3.38 2.96 4.65
N LEU A 67 -4.38 2.31 5.23
CA LEU A 67 -5.79 2.45 4.87
C LEU A 67 -6.58 3.25 5.93
N ALA A 68 -5.89 3.83 6.91
CA ALA A 68 -6.53 4.46 8.07
C ALA A 68 -7.34 5.71 7.71
N SER A 69 -6.99 6.41 6.62
CA SER A 69 -7.73 7.56 6.10
C SER A 69 -8.95 7.18 5.24
N GLY A 70 -9.27 5.89 5.16
CA GLY A 70 -10.33 5.35 4.32
C GLY A 70 -9.81 4.71 3.04
N VAL A 71 -10.73 4.05 2.34
CA VAL A 71 -10.46 3.28 1.13
C VAL A 71 -11.48 3.56 0.03
N VAL A 72 -11.08 3.29 -1.21
CA VAL A 72 -11.98 3.16 -2.35
C VAL A 72 -11.93 1.72 -2.83
N LEU A 73 -13.08 1.06 -2.88
CA LEU A 73 -13.25 -0.26 -3.47
C LEU A 73 -13.80 -0.09 -4.89
N ALA A 74 -13.22 -0.79 -5.86
CA ALA A 74 -13.68 -0.78 -7.24
C ALA A 74 -13.67 -2.20 -7.82
N ARG A 75 -14.36 -2.40 -8.96
CA ARG A 75 -14.17 -3.63 -9.74
C ARG A 75 -12.76 -3.62 -10.31
N GLY A 76 -11.99 -4.67 -10.06
CA GLY A 76 -10.80 -4.89 -10.85
C GLY A 76 -11.15 -5.42 -12.24
N ILE A 77 -10.12 -5.56 -13.09
CA ILE A 77 -10.28 -6.01 -14.48
C ILE A 77 -10.70 -7.48 -14.52
N GLU A 78 -10.10 -8.26 -13.63
CA GLU A 78 -10.43 -9.65 -13.38
C GLU A 78 -11.64 -9.77 -12.42
N ARG A 79 -11.95 -11.00 -12.00
CA ARG A 79 -13.02 -11.27 -11.03
C ARG A 79 -12.54 -11.02 -9.60
N ASN A 80 -12.09 -9.79 -9.35
CA ASN A 80 -11.57 -9.32 -8.08
C ASN A 80 -12.14 -7.93 -7.73
N ILE A 81 -11.82 -7.48 -6.52
CA ILE A 81 -12.13 -6.13 -6.05
C ILE A 81 -10.81 -5.44 -5.74
N ASP A 82 -10.55 -4.31 -6.38
CA ASP A 82 -9.41 -3.47 -6.08
C ASP A 82 -9.73 -2.57 -4.89
N VAL A 83 -8.80 -2.43 -3.96
CA VAL A 83 -8.90 -1.60 -2.76
C VAL A 83 -7.71 -0.66 -2.71
N PHE A 84 -7.99 0.62 -2.90
CA PHE A 84 -6.99 1.69 -2.86
C PHE A 84 -7.12 2.50 -1.57
N PRO A 85 -5.99 2.96 -0.98
CA PRO A 85 -6.04 4.08 -0.04
C PRO A 85 -6.72 5.28 -0.69
N SER A 86 -7.66 5.92 0.01
CA SER A 86 -8.42 7.06 -0.52
C SER A 86 -7.52 8.20 -1.02
N GLU A 87 -6.37 8.42 -0.38
CA GLU A 87 -5.41 9.46 -0.76
C GLU A 87 -4.70 9.18 -2.09
N SER A 88 -4.57 7.90 -2.46
CA SER A 88 -3.86 7.46 -3.67
C SER A 88 -4.80 7.13 -4.83
N TRP A 89 -6.12 7.07 -4.59
CA TRP A 89 -7.10 6.66 -5.60
C TRP A 89 -6.94 7.43 -6.91
N HIS A 90 -6.80 8.75 -6.84
CA HIS A 90 -6.71 9.61 -8.02
C HIS A 90 -5.48 9.28 -8.88
N ASP A 91 -4.33 9.05 -8.25
CA ASP A 91 -3.08 8.76 -8.94
C ASP A 91 -3.13 7.36 -9.58
N ASN A 92 -3.71 6.39 -8.90
CA ASN A 92 -3.82 5.01 -9.38
C ASN A 92 -4.76 4.86 -10.59
N VAL A 93 -5.88 5.60 -10.58
CA VAL A 93 -6.88 5.52 -11.67
C VAL A 93 -6.72 6.62 -12.73
N GLY A 94 -5.68 7.44 -12.62
CA GLY A 94 -5.45 8.60 -13.50
C GLY A 94 -5.46 8.23 -14.98
N ARG A 95 -4.80 7.13 -15.36
CA ARG A 95 -4.78 6.63 -16.75
C ARG A 95 -6.17 6.32 -17.29
N ILE A 96 -7.07 5.80 -16.44
CA ILE A 96 -8.45 5.49 -16.82
C ILE A 96 -9.28 6.78 -16.90
N ALA A 97 -9.06 7.71 -15.97
CA ALA A 97 -9.72 9.01 -15.97
C ALA A 97 -9.38 9.84 -17.22
N GLU A 98 -8.14 9.72 -17.72
CA GLU A 98 -7.60 10.42 -18.88
C GLU A 98 -8.00 9.82 -20.24
N LEU A 99 -8.62 8.63 -20.28
CA LEU A 99 -9.06 8.02 -21.53
C LEU A 99 -9.98 8.97 -22.33
N ASP A 100 -9.84 9.00 -23.65
CA ASP A 100 -10.63 9.89 -24.50
C ASP A 100 -12.11 9.50 -24.54
N SER A 101 -12.94 10.30 -23.85
CA SER A 101 -14.39 10.12 -23.75
C SER A 101 -15.12 10.17 -25.10
N LEU A 102 -14.47 10.56 -26.21
CA LEU A 102 -15.06 10.49 -27.56
C LEU A 102 -15.20 9.05 -28.06
N THR A 103 -14.33 8.14 -27.62
CA THR A 103 -14.41 6.73 -27.97
C THR A 103 -15.44 6.00 -27.11
N ARG A 104 -16.11 4.99 -27.68
CA ARG A 104 -17.10 4.20 -26.94
C ARG A 104 -16.41 3.40 -25.83
N GLU A 105 -15.29 2.79 -26.17
CA GLU A 105 -14.50 1.89 -25.34
C GLU A 105 -13.99 2.63 -24.08
N ALA A 106 -13.52 3.88 -24.21
CA ALA A 106 -13.16 4.69 -23.05
C ALA A 106 -14.34 4.98 -22.13
N ARG A 107 -15.52 5.32 -22.68
CA ARG A 107 -16.72 5.59 -21.85
C ARG A 107 -17.19 4.33 -21.13
N GLU A 108 -17.10 3.18 -21.79
CA GLU A 108 -17.41 1.88 -21.19
C GLU A 108 -16.44 1.57 -20.05
N MET A 109 -15.14 1.72 -20.27
CA MET A 109 -14.11 1.48 -19.24
C MET A 109 -14.27 2.42 -18.04
N LYS A 110 -14.49 3.72 -18.29
CA LYS A 110 -14.76 4.69 -17.22
C LYS A 110 -16.00 4.32 -16.41
N ARG A 111 -17.10 3.91 -17.07
CA ARG A 111 -18.31 3.46 -16.35
C ARG A 111 -18.06 2.18 -15.56
N TYR A 112 -17.33 1.24 -16.13
CA TYR A 112 -17.02 -0.04 -15.50
C TYR A 112 -16.31 0.17 -14.15
N VAL A 113 -15.27 1.01 -14.13
CA VAL A 113 -14.47 1.31 -12.93
C VAL A 113 -15.17 2.32 -12.03
N PHE A 114 -15.46 3.52 -12.53
CA PHE A 114 -15.89 4.64 -11.68
C PHE A 114 -17.33 4.53 -11.20
N ALA A 115 -18.25 3.96 -12.00
CA ALA A 115 -19.64 3.79 -11.55
C ALA A 115 -19.79 2.61 -10.57
N GLY A 116 -18.85 1.65 -10.61
CA GLY A 116 -18.79 0.54 -9.66
C GLY A 116 -18.10 0.89 -8.34
N ALA A 117 -17.32 1.97 -8.29
CA ALA A 117 -16.50 2.32 -7.14
C ALA A 117 -17.32 2.81 -5.93
N ALA A 118 -16.85 2.47 -4.74
CA ALA A 118 -17.47 2.88 -3.47
C ALA A 118 -16.40 3.29 -2.45
N VAL A 119 -16.65 4.39 -1.74
CA VAL A 119 -15.81 4.83 -0.62
C VAL A 119 -16.23 4.10 0.65
N ALA A 120 -15.27 3.65 1.44
CA ALA A 120 -15.53 3.03 2.74
C ALA A 120 -14.46 3.41 3.77
N GLU A 121 -14.78 3.17 5.04
CA GLU A 121 -13.84 3.32 6.15
C GLU A 121 -13.66 1.98 6.86
N LEU A 122 -12.52 1.81 7.53
CA LEU A 122 -12.29 0.67 8.40
C LEU A 122 -12.99 0.90 9.74
N ASP A 123 -13.68 -0.13 10.23
CA ASP A 123 -14.20 -0.10 11.60
C ASP A 123 -13.08 -0.25 12.65
N ARG A 124 -13.44 -0.17 13.94
CA ARG A 124 -12.48 -0.30 15.06
C ARG A 124 -11.72 -1.63 15.09
N GLN A 125 -12.21 -2.66 14.39
CA GLN A 125 -11.57 -3.97 14.28
C GLN A 125 -10.71 -4.09 13.02
N GLY A 126 -10.65 -3.05 12.19
CA GLY A 126 -9.94 -3.04 10.92
C GLY A 126 -10.69 -3.77 9.81
N ARG A 127 -12.03 -3.84 9.90
CA ARG A 127 -12.86 -4.43 8.85
C ARG A 127 -13.39 -3.37 7.91
N VAL A 128 -13.53 -3.74 6.64
CA VAL A 128 -14.18 -2.95 5.61
C VAL A 128 -15.49 -3.62 5.19
N LEU A 129 -16.54 -2.83 4.94
CA LEU A 129 -17.77 -3.33 4.33
C LEU A 129 -17.53 -3.52 2.83
N VAL A 130 -17.76 -4.73 2.33
CA VAL A 130 -17.72 -5.03 0.90
C VAL A 130 -19.12 -4.76 0.32
N PRO A 131 -19.27 -3.80 -0.62
CA PRO A 131 -20.52 -3.58 -1.30
C PRO A 131 -21.02 -4.85 -2.02
N PRO A 132 -22.33 -5.20 -1.92
CA PRO A 132 -22.86 -6.42 -2.52
C PRO A 132 -22.55 -6.55 -4.01
N HIS A 133 -22.66 -5.47 -4.79
CA HIS A 133 -22.40 -5.49 -6.24
C HIS A 133 -20.93 -5.75 -6.60
N LEU A 134 -19.99 -5.44 -5.70
CA LEU A 134 -18.57 -5.78 -5.88
C LEU A 134 -18.31 -7.23 -5.48
N GLY A 135 -18.95 -7.69 -4.40
CA GLY A 135 -18.93 -9.10 -4.00
C GLY A 135 -19.47 -10.02 -5.10
N GLU A 136 -20.60 -9.63 -5.73
CA GLU A 136 -21.20 -10.34 -6.87
C GLU A 136 -20.27 -10.36 -8.09
N HIS A 137 -19.67 -9.22 -8.44
CA HIS A 137 -18.70 -9.12 -9.55
C HIS A 137 -17.52 -10.07 -9.36
N ALA A 138 -16.88 -10.02 -8.19
CA ALA A 138 -15.75 -10.87 -7.86
C ALA A 138 -16.14 -12.33 -7.55
N GLY A 139 -17.45 -12.63 -7.47
CA GLY A 139 -17.93 -13.96 -7.09
C GLY A 139 -17.49 -14.37 -5.69
N LEU A 140 -17.39 -13.43 -4.75
CA LEU A 140 -16.84 -13.71 -3.43
C LEU A 140 -17.68 -14.74 -2.67
N GLY A 141 -17.05 -15.85 -2.31
CA GLY A 141 -17.51 -16.74 -1.28
C GLY A 141 -17.16 -16.26 0.14
N LYS A 142 -17.26 -17.19 1.09
CA LYS A 142 -16.88 -16.93 2.48
C LYS A 142 -15.38 -16.80 2.67
N GLU A 143 -14.60 -17.57 1.92
CA GLU A 143 -13.14 -17.63 2.02
C GLU A 143 -12.52 -16.80 0.91
N VAL A 144 -11.68 -15.85 1.29
CA VAL A 144 -11.12 -14.87 0.37
C VAL A 144 -9.61 -14.77 0.54
N VAL A 145 -8.94 -14.32 -0.52
CA VAL A 145 -7.54 -13.91 -0.48
C VAL A 145 -7.47 -12.41 -0.61
N VAL A 146 -6.68 -11.80 0.26
CA VAL A 146 -6.30 -10.39 0.22
C VAL A 146 -4.86 -10.32 -0.27
N ALA A 147 -4.66 -9.93 -1.52
CA ALA A 147 -3.36 -9.90 -2.18
C ALA A 147 -2.87 -8.46 -2.32
N GLY A 148 -1.69 -8.14 -1.81
CA GLY A 148 -1.05 -6.86 -2.06
C GLY A 148 -0.29 -6.90 -3.40
N VAL A 149 -0.59 -5.96 -4.29
CA VAL A 149 -0.03 -5.91 -5.66
C VAL A 149 0.62 -4.55 -5.93
N HIS A 150 1.58 -4.20 -5.07
CA HIS A 150 2.34 -2.95 -5.08
C HIS A 150 1.52 -1.73 -4.62
N ASP A 151 0.74 -1.11 -5.51
CA ASP A 151 0.07 0.18 -5.25
C ASP A 151 -1.32 0.05 -4.61
N HIS A 152 -1.90 -1.14 -4.68
CA HIS A 152 -3.20 -1.45 -4.08
C HIS A 152 -3.28 -2.89 -3.59
N ILE A 153 -4.45 -3.21 -3.04
CA ILE A 153 -4.79 -4.55 -2.58
C ILE A 153 -5.93 -5.08 -3.46
N GLU A 154 -5.87 -6.34 -3.83
CA GLU A 154 -6.96 -7.04 -4.47
C GLU A 154 -7.63 -8.00 -3.49
N ILE A 155 -8.96 -8.11 -3.57
CA ILE A 155 -9.76 -9.10 -2.85
C ILE A 155 -10.31 -10.09 -3.87
N TRP A 156 -10.02 -11.37 -3.63
CA TRP A 156 -10.41 -12.47 -4.48
C TRP A 156 -11.20 -13.51 -3.70
N ASP A 157 -12.11 -14.21 -4.37
CA ASP A 157 -12.51 -15.53 -3.90
C ASP A 157 -11.28 -16.45 -3.90
N ARG A 158 -11.12 -17.28 -2.86
CA ARG A 158 -9.94 -18.14 -2.74
C ARG A 158 -9.75 -19.09 -3.93
N ALA A 159 -10.84 -19.67 -4.44
CA ALA A 159 -10.75 -20.62 -5.55
C ALA A 159 -10.42 -19.91 -6.86
N GLU A 160 -11.03 -18.75 -7.11
CA GLU A 160 -10.72 -17.91 -8.28
C GLU A 160 -9.26 -17.45 -8.28
N TRP A 161 -8.72 -17.05 -7.12
CA TRP A 161 -7.31 -16.69 -6.97
C TRP A 161 -6.38 -17.85 -7.32
N ALA A 162 -6.62 -19.04 -6.77
CA ALA A 162 -5.79 -20.21 -7.04
C ALA A 162 -5.82 -20.60 -8.53
N ALA A 163 -6.99 -20.52 -9.17
CA ALA A 163 -7.14 -20.77 -10.60
C ALA A 163 -6.40 -19.72 -11.43
N HIS A 164 -6.47 -18.45 -11.03
CA HIS A 164 -5.78 -17.34 -11.69
C HIS A 164 -4.26 -17.51 -11.61
N LEU A 165 -3.72 -17.80 -10.41
CA LEU A 165 -2.29 -18.07 -10.21
C LEU A 165 -1.81 -19.24 -11.06
N SER A 166 -2.55 -20.35 -11.09
CA SER A 166 -2.19 -21.52 -11.90
C SER A 166 -2.12 -21.19 -13.40
N ALA A 167 -3.03 -20.34 -13.89
CA ALA A 167 -3.04 -19.91 -15.29
C ALA A 167 -1.83 -19.02 -15.63
N ILE A 168 -1.40 -18.15 -14.72
CA ILE A 168 -0.24 -17.29 -14.95
C ILE A 168 1.09 -18.04 -14.75
N GLU A 169 1.19 -18.99 -13.82
CA GLU A 169 2.45 -19.74 -13.57
C GLU A 169 2.90 -20.48 -14.83
N GLY A 170 1.97 -21.02 -15.60
CA GLY A 170 2.26 -21.67 -16.89
C GLY A 170 2.76 -20.72 -17.98
N SER A 171 2.64 -19.40 -17.82
CA SER A 171 2.99 -18.38 -18.82
C SER A 171 3.89 -17.26 -18.30
N ALA A 172 4.30 -17.30 -17.03
CA ALA A 172 5.01 -16.22 -16.36
C ALA A 172 6.35 -15.90 -17.03
N GLY A 173 7.06 -16.92 -17.52
CA GLY A 173 8.28 -16.76 -18.32
C GLY A 173 8.03 -15.97 -19.62
N ASP A 174 7.05 -16.40 -20.41
CA ASP A 174 6.69 -15.77 -21.69
C ASP A 174 6.16 -14.33 -21.50
N VAL A 175 5.46 -14.07 -20.40
CA VAL A 175 5.00 -12.72 -20.05
C VAL A 175 6.18 -11.83 -19.66
N ALA A 176 7.11 -12.33 -18.86
CA ALA A 176 8.30 -11.58 -18.44
C ALA A 176 9.16 -11.18 -19.66
N GLU A 177 9.34 -12.08 -20.62
CA GLU A 177 10.10 -11.82 -21.86
C GLU A 177 9.43 -10.73 -22.71
N ARG A 178 8.12 -10.86 -22.99
CA ARG A 178 7.37 -9.84 -23.75
C ARG A 178 7.38 -8.46 -23.10
N LEU A 179 7.39 -8.40 -21.77
CA LEU A 179 7.44 -7.14 -21.02
C LEU A 179 8.84 -6.53 -21.01
N ALA A 180 9.90 -7.34 -21.01
CA ALA A 180 11.27 -6.87 -21.15
C ALA A 180 11.49 -6.25 -22.54
N ASP A 181 10.95 -6.87 -23.59
CA ASP A 181 11.11 -6.41 -24.98
C ASP A 181 10.38 -5.09 -25.27
N LYS A 182 9.24 -4.83 -24.61
CA LYS A 182 8.50 -3.57 -24.77
C LYS A 182 9.14 -2.36 -24.08
N ARG A 183 10.24 -2.56 -23.33
CA ARG A 183 11.02 -1.47 -22.72
C ARG A 183 12.24 -1.05 -23.57
N GLY A 184 12.40 -1.63 -24.77
CA GLY A 184 13.43 -1.27 -25.77
C GLY A 184 13.00 -0.17 -26.73
#